data_AF-A0A238Y7X7-F1
#
_entry.id   AF-A0A238Y7X7-F1
#
_cell.length_a   1.000
_cell.length_b   1.000
_cell.length_c   1.000
_cell.angle_alpha   90.00
_cell.angle_beta   90.00
_cell.angle_gamma   90.00
#
_symmetry.space_group_name_H-M   'P 1'
#
loop_
_entity.id
_entity.type
_entity.pdbx_description
1 polymer ?
#
loop_
_entity_poly.entity_id
_entity_poly.type
_entity_poly.pdbx_seq_one_letter_code
_entity_poly.pdbx_strand_id
1 'polypeptide(L)'
;MKNREVTTMGDDHSDHERDHSHDNHDSHDNHDDHDSHDDHEHSHNHPHDDETFADPRPRVRAIQSLLVEEGLISTDSVDEAIHAYEEDIGPRNGAQVVARAWTDPDYRERLLAEPEAAIEEFDFDVGTQHIRVKANTADVHNVVVCTLCSCYPWSLLGLPPTWYKTPEYRSRTVREPRAVLAEFGLDLDDDVAVNVWDSSSEIRYMVLPCRPEGTDDLTEAELAELVTRDAMIGVERLTGPETADSGDEAGAAADGGTADPTGAFAELLGVDAEPTFRTPWQARAFGVAVALYDGGTGFDWSAFQRRLIAAVEETPSDVVDATVDDDTDHLNGSDVERIYYEQWGEALEQLLLDHDVLDADRIDGRAAEFAAGERTAAEFVEGERGH
;
A
#
# COMPACT_ATOMS: atom_id res chain seq x y z
N MET A 1 15.86 30.59 -16.84
CA MET A 1 16.26 31.68 -15.92
C MET A 1 15.45 31.48 -14.65
N LYS A 2 15.95 31.10 -13.47
CA LYS A 2 17.29 30.97 -12.90
C LYS A 2 17.24 29.78 -11.93
N ASN A 3 18.24 28.91 -11.99
CA ASN A 3 18.53 27.89 -10.98
C ASN A 3 18.96 28.54 -9.67
N ARG A 4 18.71 27.87 -8.54
CA ARG A 4 19.33 28.22 -7.26
C ARG A 4 19.92 26.96 -6.63
N GLU A 5 21.22 26.81 -6.83
CA GLU A 5 22.10 25.92 -6.05
C GLU A 5 22.16 26.41 -4.60
N VAL A 6 22.26 25.47 -3.66
CA VAL A 6 22.68 25.73 -2.28
C VAL A 6 23.93 24.89 -2.02
N THR A 7 25.05 25.57 -1.83
CA THR A 7 26.35 25.03 -1.47
C THR A 7 26.49 24.98 0.06
N THR A 8 26.96 23.84 0.57
CA THR A 8 27.40 23.62 1.94
C THR A 8 28.79 24.23 2.19
N MET A 9 28.98 24.87 3.34
CA MET A 9 30.30 25.13 3.94
C MET A 9 30.18 25.00 5.46
N GLY A 10 31.12 24.25 6.04
CA GLY A 10 31.15 23.87 7.45
C GLY A 10 31.99 24.76 8.36
N ASP A 11 31.99 24.30 9.62
CA ASP A 11 32.93 24.44 10.74
C ASP A 11 33.38 25.85 11.18
N ASP A 12 33.07 26.20 12.44
CA ASP A 12 34.14 26.46 13.41
C ASP A 12 33.67 26.30 14.87
N HIS A 13 34.49 25.61 15.65
CA HIS A 13 34.40 25.42 17.10
C HIS A 13 34.99 26.64 17.83
N SER A 14 34.44 27.05 18.96
CA SER A 14 35.27 27.40 20.14
C SER A 14 34.46 27.56 21.42
N ASP A 15 34.97 26.88 22.44
CA ASP A 15 34.62 26.96 23.86
C ASP A 15 34.67 28.37 24.43
N HIS A 16 33.82 28.68 25.42
CA HIS A 16 34.23 29.51 26.56
C HIS A 16 33.45 29.17 27.84
N GLU A 17 34.15 29.38 28.94
CA GLU A 17 34.01 28.72 30.23
C GLU A 17 32.90 29.27 31.14
N ARG A 18 32.64 28.44 32.16
CA ARG A 18 31.82 28.61 33.36
C ARG A 18 32.05 29.92 34.11
N ASP A 19 31.00 30.43 34.74
CA ASP A 19 31.13 31.03 36.08
C ASP A 19 29.90 30.69 36.96
N HIS A 20 30.19 30.32 38.20
CA HIS A 20 29.23 29.95 39.24
C HIS A 20 29.00 31.15 40.16
N SER A 21 27.75 31.41 40.55
CA SER A 21 27.49 31.99 41.86
C SER A 21 26.14 31.50 42.41
N HIS A 22 26.24 30.85 43.57
CA HIS A 22 25.14 30.54 44.46
C HIS A 22 24.69 31.82 45.16
N ASP A 23 23.39 31.96 45.44
CA ASP A 23 22.95 32.51 46.71
C ASP A 23 21.61 31.88 47.13
N ASN A 24 21.63 31.39 48.36
CA ASN A 24 20.57 30.69 49.07
C ASN A 24 19.79 31.72 49.91
N HIS A 25 18.47 31.61 50.00
CA HIS A 25 17.76 32.11 51.19
C HIS A 25 16.49 31.31 51.48
N ASP A 26 16.55 30.60 52.61
CA ASP A 26 15.45 30.01 53.36
C ASP A 26 14.40 31.04 53.77
N SER A 27 13.12 30.61 53.88
CA SER A 27 12.31 30.74 55.10
C SER A 27 10.98 29.96 54.99
N HIS A 28 10.78 29.08 55.97
CA HIS A 28 9.56 28.32 56.27
C HIS A 28 8.42 29.21 56.81
N ASP A 29 7.16 28.76 56.67
CA ASP A 29 6.26 28.56 57.82
C ASP A 29 4.96 27.81 57.43
N ASN A 30 4.63 26.81 58.26
CA ASN A 30 3.43 25.97 58.25
C ASN A 30 2.21 26.71 58.85
N HIS A 31 0.98 26.31 58.47
CA HIS A 31 0.02 25.71 59.42
C HIS A 31 -1.31 25.29 58.76
N ASP A 32 -1.82 24.18 59.30
CA ASP A 32 -2.96 23.35 58.92
C ASP A 32 -4.36 23.86 59.31
N ASP A 33 -5.34 23.08 58.83
CA ASP A 33 -6.70 22.81 59.35
C ASP A 33 -7.88 23.71 58.93
N HIS A 34 -8.75 23.21 58.04
CA HIS A 34 -9.96 22.47 58.47
C HIS A 34 -10.86 22.00 57.32
N ASP A 35 -11.40 20.79 57.51
CA ASP A 35 -12.42 20.10 56.72
C ASP A 35 -13.67 20.92 56.38
N SER A 36 -14.19 20.73 55.16
CA SER A 36 -15.63 20.66 54.89
C SER A 36 -15.87 19.88 53.61
N HIS A 37 -16.48 18.70 53.78
CA HIS A 37 -17.12 17.92 52.75
C HIS A 37 -18.25 18.72 52.10
N ASP A 38 -18.29 18.76 50.76
CA ASP A 38 -19.55 18.70 50.02
C ASP A 38 -19.29 18.06 48.65
N ASP A 39 -20.06 17.01 48.41
CA ASP A 39 -20.01 16.10 47.28
C ASP A 39 -20.49 16.77 45.99
N HIS A 40 -19.60 16.92 45.02
CA HIS A 40 -19.97 17.00 43.60
C HIS A 40 -18.90 16.28 42.77
N GLU A 41 -19.03 14.95 42.68
CA GLU A 41 -18.35 14.14 41.68
C GLU A 41 -18.85 14.54 40.28
N HIS A 42 -18.14 15.45 39.63
CA HIS A 42 -18.09 15.48 38.17
C HIS A 42 -17.04 14.46 37.72
N SER A 43 -17.46 13.20 37.70
CA SER A 43 -16.75 12.15 36.98
C SER A 43 -16.87 12.44 35.48
N HIS A 44 -15.93 13.21 34.96
CA HIS A 44 -15.57 13.14 33.55
C HIS A 44 -14.71 11.89 33.38
N ASN A 45 -15.37 10.73 33.35
CA ASN A 45 -14.73 9.50 32.90
C ASN A 45 -14.65 9.58 31.37
N HIS A 46 -13.61 10.26 30.86
CA HIS A 46 -13.08 9.91 29.56
C HIS A 46 -12.43 8.54 29.74
N PRO A 47 -12.95 7.46 29.15
CA PRO A 47 -12.16 6.25 29.04
C PRO A 47 -10.92 6.65 28.23
N HIS A 48 -9.74 6.48 28.81
CA HIS A 48 -8.52 6.53 28.02
C HIS A 48 -8.54 5.32 27.08
N ASP A 49 -8.46 5.64 25.79
CA ASP A 49 -8.54 4.78 24.63
C ASP A 49 -7.23 3.97 24.45
N ASP A 50 -7.11 2.78 25.05
CA ASP A 50 -5.88 1.97 24.83
C ASP A 50 -6.08 0.43 24.79
N GLU A 51 -7.31 -0.09 24.90
CA GLU A 51 -7.56 -1.55 24.82
C GLU A 51 -8.80 -1.96 23.98
N THR A 52 -9.48 -1.01 23.35
CA THR A 52 -10.68 -1.24 22.52
C THR A 52 -10.34 -0.89 21.07
N PHE A 53 -9.81 -1.74 20.18
CA PHE A 53 -9.82 -3.19 20.04
C PHE A 53 -8.52 -3.59 19.32
N ALA A 54 -7.62 -4.35 19.96
CA ALA A 54 -6.41 -4.87 19.29
C ALA A 54 -6.71 -5.82 18.10
N ASP A 55 -7.98 -6.19 17.92
CA ASP A 55 -8.46 -7.01 16.81
C ASP A 55 -9.35 -6.15 15.89
N PRO A 56 -8.96 -5.91 14.63
CA PRO A 56 -9.74 -5.08 13.69
C PRO A 56 -11.02 -5.78 13.20
N ARG A 57 -11.15 -7.10 13.38
CA ARG A 57 -12.25 -7.90 12.79
C ARG A 57 -13.65 -7.45 13.22
N PRO A 58 -13.94 -7.19 14.52
CA PRO A 58 -15.28 -6.76 14.93
C PRO A 58 -15.68 -5.42 14.32
N ARG A 59 -14.74 -4.48 14.16
CA ARG A 59 -14.99 -3.14 13.60
C ARG A 59 -15.29 -3.20 12.10
N VAL A 60 -14.49 -3.97 11.34
CA VAL A 60 -14.77 -4.22 9.91
C VAL A 60 -16.14 -4.88 9.71
N ARG A 61 -16.46 -5.90 10.51
CA ARG A 61 -17.78 -6.57 10.47
C ARG A 61 -18.92 -5.62 10.81
N ALA A 62 -18.71 -4.73 11.77
CA ALA A 62 -19.69 -3.73 12.16
C ALA A 62 -20.02 -2.79 11.01
N ILE A 63 -19.01 -2.21 10.37
CA ILE A 63 -19.18 -1.31 9.22
C ILE A 63 -19.91 -2.03 8.08
N GLN A 64 -19.45 -3.23 7.68
CA GLN A 64 -20.12 -4.01 6.63
C GLN A 64 -21.59 -4.27 6.98
N SER A 65 -21.84 -4.78 8.19
CA SER A 65 -23.18 -5.11 8.67
C SER A 65 -24.13 -3.92 8.64
N LEU A 66 -23.64 -2.75 9.05
CA LEU A 66 -24.43 -1.52 9.05
C LEU A 66 -24.70 -1.00 7.64
N LEU A 67 -23.72 -1.02 6.75
CA LEU A 67 -23.90 -0.61 5.35
C LEU A 67 -24.87 -1.54 4.60
N VAL A 68 -24.88 -2.83 4.91
CA VAL A 68 -25.88 -3.79 4.41
C VAL A 68 -27.27 -3.48 4.96
N GLU A 69 -27.40 -3.17 6.26
CA GLU A 69 -28.68 -2.78 6.88
C GLU A 69 -29.25 -1.49 6.28
N GLU A 70 -28.40 -0.52 5.95
CA GLU A 70 -28.79 0.71 5.25
C GLU A 70 -29.06 0.50 3.74
N GLY A 71 -28.78 -0.69 3.21
CA GLY A 71 -28.97 -1.03 1.80
C GLY A 71 -28.00 -0.33 0.85
N LEU A 72 -26.84 0.13 1.36
CA LEU A 72 -25.81 0.82 0.57
C LEU A 72 -24.88 -0.17 -0.16
N ILE A 73 -24.72 -1.37 0.39
CA ILE A 73 -24.01 -2.50 -0.23
C ILE A 73 -24.79 -3.79 0.04
N SER A 74 -24.48 -4.85 -0.71
CA SER A 74 -24.91 -6.23 -0.40
C SER A 74 -23.71 -7.09 -0.02
N THR A 75 -23.95 -8.21 0.66
CA THR A 75 -22.93 -9.22 0.94
C THR A 75 -22.29 -9.73 -0.34
N ASP A 76 -23.13 -10.00 -1.33
CA ASP A 76 -22.73 -10.49 -2.65
C ASP A 76 -21.82 -9.46 -3.35
N SER A 77 -22.13 -8.17 -3.29
CA SER A 77 -21.28 -7.12 -3.89
C SER A 77 -19.88 -7.04 -3.25
N VAL A 78 -19.77 -7.34 -1.95
CA VAL A 78 -18.48 -7.40 -1.26
C VAL A 78 -17.71 -8.63 -1.70
N ASP A 79 -18.38 -9.78 -1.81
CA ASP A 79 -17.76 -11.03 -2.25
C ASP A 79 -17.33 -11.00 -3.72
N GLU A 80 -18.15 -10.42 -4.59
CA GLU A 80 -17.83 -10.14 -5.99
C GLU A 80 -16.60 -9.24 -6.11
N ALA A 81 -16.53 -8.15 -5.32
CA ALA A 81 -15.36 -7.28 -5.30
C ALA A 81 -14.09 -8.01 -4.85
N ILE A 82 -14.16 -8.83 -3.80
CA ILE A 82 -13.00 -9.61 -3.34
C ILE A 82 -12.54 -10.57 -4.42
N HIS A 83 -13.47 -11.38 -4.95
CA HIS A 83 -13.16 -12.38 -5.97
C HIS A 83 -12.55 -11.75 -7.23
N ALA A 84 -13.11 -10.63 -7.70
CA ALA A 84 -12.60 -9.94 -8.87
C ALA A 84 -11.12 -9.54 -8.70
N TYR A 85 -10.73 -9.00 -7.55
CA TYR A 85 -9.35 -8.56 -7.31
C TYR A 85 -8.41 -9.67 -6.81
N GLU A 86 -8.93 -10.80 -6.33
CA GLU A 86 -8.13 -11.98 -5.97
C GLU A 86 -7.88 -12.92 -7.16
N GLU A 87 -8.85 -13.10 -8.05
CA GLU A 87 -8.81 -14.13 -9.09
C GLU A 87 -8.79 -13.57 -10.53
N ASP A 88 -9.57 -12.53 -10.81
CA ASP A 88 -9.78 -12.06 -12.19
C ASP A 88 -8.83 -10.94 -12.61
N ILE A 89 -8.50 -10.03 -11.70
CA ILE A 89 -7.73 -8.81 -11.97
C ILE A 89 -6.30 -8.99 -11.47
N GLY A 90 -5.40 -9.38 -12.37
CA GLY A 90 -3.99 -9.61 -12.07
C GLY A 90 -3.01 -9.01 -13.08
N PRO A 91 -1.69 -9.12 -12.81
CA PRO A 91 -0.64 -8.54 -13.66
C PRO A 91 -0.61 -9.07 -15.09
N ARG A 92 -1.36 -10.14 -15.39
CA ARG A 92 -1.52 -10.68 -16.75
C ARG A 92 -2.08 -9.66 -17.74
N ASN A 93 -2.94 -8.74 -17.32
CA ASN A 93 -3.48 -7.70 -18.20
C ASN A 93 -2.35 -6.77 -18.70
N GLY A 94 -1.53 -6.26 -17.79
CA GLY A 94 -0.34 -5.47 -18.13
C GLY A 94 0.65 -6.26 -19.00
N ALA A 95 0.86 -7.53 -18.69
CA ALA A 95 1.76 -8.40 -19.46
C ALA A 95 1.34 -8.54 -20.93
N GLN A 96 0.04 -8.69 -21.20
CA GLN A 96 -0.49 -8.72 -22.57
C GLN A 96 -0.28 -7.38 -23.30
N VAL A 97 -0.49 -6.26 -22.61
CA VAL A 97 -0.24 -4.91 -23.15
C VAL A 97 1.24 -4.73 -23.52
N VAL A 98 2.15 -5.17 -22.64
CA VAL A 98 3.60 -5.11 -22.87
C VAL A 98 4.01 -5.99 -24.05
N ALA A 99 3.54 -7.25 -24.10
CA ALA A 99 3.88 -8.18 -25.17
C ALA A 99 3.41 -7.67 -26.54
N ARG A 100 2.19 -7.13 -26.64
CA ARG A 100 1.69 -6.48 -27.85
C ARG A 100 2.56 -5.30 -28.27
N ALA A 101 3.00 -4.47 -27.31
CA ALA A 101 3.90 -3.34 -27.60
C ALA A 101 5.31 -3.77 -28.04
N TRP A 102 5.75 -4.99 -27.71
CA TRP A 102 7.02 -5.54 -28.20
C TRP A 102 6.91 -6.13 -29.61
N THR A 103 5.74 -6.64 -30.01
CA THR A 103 5.52 -7.29 -31.31
C THR A 103 4.94 -6.35 -32.37
N ASP A 104 4.27 -5.27 -31.97
CA ASP A 104 3.58 -4.33 -32.85
C ASP A 104 4.08 -2.88 -32.59
N PRO A 105 5.01 -2.37 -33.41
CA PRO A 105 5.55 -1.02 -33.27
C PRO A 105 4.50 0.09 -33.38
N ASP A 106 3.46 -0.11 -34.21
CA ASP A 106 2.39 0.87 -34.38
C ASP A 106 1.52 0.92 -33.12
N TYR A 107 1.23 -0.23 -32.51
CA TYR A 107 0.57 -0.30 -31.21
C TYR A 107 1.41 0.35 -30.11
N ARG A 108 2.73 0.10 -30.08
CA ARG A 108 3.65 0.76 -29.12
C ARG A 108 3.59 2.29 -29.21
N GLU A 109 3.57 2.85 -30.42
CA GLU A 109 3.46 4.30 -30.59
C GLU A 109 2.13 4.83 -30.04
N ARG A 110 1.02 4.15 -30.32
CA ARG A 110 -0.29 4.50 -29.75
C ARG A 110 -0.31 4.39 -28.24
N LEU A 111 0.19 3.29 -27.66
CA LEU A 111 0.24 3.06 -26.22
C LEU A 111 1.00 4.16 -25.48
N LEU A 112 2.08 4.69 -26.06
CA LEU A 112 2.87 5.75 -25.42
C LEU A 112 2.25 7.15 -25.60
N ALA A 113 1.44 7.35 -26.63
CA ALA A 113 0.79 8.64 -26.92
C ALA A 113 -0.57 8.76 -26.20
N GLU A 114 -1.41 7.73 -26.31
CA GLU A 114 -2.78 7.67 -25.80
C GLU A 114 -3.03 6.29 -25.15
N PRO A 115 -2.45 6.03 -23.96
CA PRO A 115 -2.50 4.72 -23.31
C PRO A 115 -3.92 4.19 -23.11
N GLU A 116 -4.84 5.05 -22.69
CA GLU A 116 -6.22 4.66 -22.39
C GLU A 116 -6.91 4.07 -23.63
N ALA A 117 -6.82 4.75 -24.78
CA ALA A 117 -7.40 4.29 -26.04
C ALA A 117 -6.72 3.03 -26.59
N ALA A 118 -5.42 2.85 -26.34
CA ALA A 118 -4.70 1.65 -26.75
C ALA A 118 -5.07 0.44 -25.88
N ILE A 119 -5.22 0.64 -24.57
CA ILE A 119 -5.63 -0.42 -23.63
C ILE A 119 -7.09 -0.83 -23.85
N GLU A 120 -7.96 0.09 -24.28
CA GLU A 120 -9.35 -0.24 -24.70
C GLU A 120 -9.42 -1.21 -25.90
N GLU A 121 -8.32 -1.44 -26.63
CA GLU A 121 -8.26 -2.53 -27.63
C GLU A 121 -8.33 -3.92 -26.97
N PHE A 122 -8.11 -4.01 -25.65
CA PHE A 122 -8.24 -5.21 -24.83
C PHE A 122 -9.59 -5.20 -24.12
N ASP A 123 -10.32 -6.31 -24.18
CA ASP A 123 -11.59 -6.51 -23.48
C ASP A 123 -11.37 -6.77 -21.97
N PHE A 124 -10.59 -5.92 -21.29
CA PHE A 124 -10.39 -6.01 -19.84
C PHE A 124 -11.62 -5.45 -19.13
N ASP A 125 -12.28 -6.27 -18.32
CA ASP A 125 -13.52 -5.91 -17.61
C ASP A 125 -13.24 -5.11 -16.32
N VAL A 126 -12.42 -4.06 -16.44
CA VAL A 126 -11.92 -3.23 -15.34
C VAL A 126 -12.02 -1.77 -15.71
N GLY A 127 -12.57 -0.95 -14.81
CA GLY A 127 -12.79 0.47 -15.05
C GLY A 127 -11.52 1.21 -15.50
N THR A 128 -11.69 2.18 -16.41
CA THR A 128 -10.58 2.91 -17.01
C THR A 128 -9.96 3.89 -16.00
N GLN A 129 -8.76 3.59 -15.52
CA GLN A 129 -7.93 4.55 -14.79
C GLN A 129 -7.18 5.47 -15.77
N HIS A 130 -6.80 6.67 -15.33
CA HIS A 130 -5.93 7.55 -16.13
C HIS A 130 -4.49 7.01 -16.15
N ILE A 131 -4.18 6.15 -17.14
CA ILE A 131 -2.89 5.48 -17.24
C ILE A 131 -1.87 6.31 -18.02
N ARG A 132 -0.61 6.29 -17.58
CA ARG A 132 0.55 6.74 -18.37
C ARG A 132 1.61 5.65 -18.40
N VAL A 133 1.96 5.19 -19.59
CA VAL A 133 3.00 4.18 -19.79
C VAL A 133 4.38 4.84 -19.93
N LYS A 134 5.38 4.30 -19.23
CA LYS A 134 6.75 4.82 -19.19
C LYS A 134 7.71 3.77 -19.74
N ALA A 135 8.16 3.98 -20.97
CA ALA A 135 9.05 3.05 -21.65
C ALA A 135 10.47 3.11 -21.09
N ASN A 136 11.00 1.96 -20.70
CA ASN A 136 12.44 1.77 -20.51
C ASN A 136 13.14 1.72 -21.87
N THR A 137 14.42 2.09 -21.85
CA THR A 137 15.36 1.98 -22.98
C THR A 137 16.71 1.51 -22.44
N ALA A 138 17.70 1.35 -23.31
CA ALA A 138 19.08 1.07 -22.87
C ALA A 138 19.59 2.14 -21.88
N ASP A 139 19.30 3.42 -22.16
CA ASP A 139 19.84 4.56 -21.42
C ASP A 139 18.88 5.12 -20.34
N VAL A 140 17.65 4.58 -20.23
CA VAL A 140 16.62 5.09 -19.31
C VAL A 140 15.89 3.95 -18.62
N HIS A 141 15.87 3.99 -17.29
CA HIS A 141 15.07 3.12 -16.43
C HIS A 141 14.01 3.95 -15.69
N ASN A 142 12.79 3.45 -15.63
CA ASN A 142 11.69 4.06 -14.91
C ASN A 142 11.30 3.17 -13.74
N VAL A 143 10.94 3.78 -12.61
CA VAL A 143 10.37 3.11 -11.43
C VAL A 143 9.17 3.91 -10.92
N VAL A 144 8.11 3.21 -10.48
CA VAL A 144 6.85 3.81 -10.04
C VAL A 144 6.70 3.69 -8.53
N VAL A 145 6.24 4.75 -7.87
CA VAL A 145 5.96 4.76 -6.42
C VAL A 145 4.69 5.56 -6.16
N CYS A 146 4.08 5.42 -4.98
CA CYS A 146 3.11 6.37 -4.45
C CYS A 146 3.59 6.81 -3.07
N THR A 147 4.20 7.99 -2.99
CA THR A 147 4.80 8.46 -1.74
C THR A 147 3.76 8.68 -0.64
N LEU A 148 2.53 9.05 -1.03
CA LEU A 148 1.45 9.44 -0.11
C LEU A 148 0.65 8.24 0.44
N CYS A 149 0.51 7.16 -0.33
CA CYS A 149 -0.22 5.98 0.10
C CYS A 149 0.22 4.74 -0.69
N SER A 150 -0.54 4.32 -1.69
CA SER A 150 -0.38 3.05 -2.40
C SER A 150 -1.05 3.05 -3.78
N CYS A 151 -1.25 4.23 -4.37
CA CYS A 151 -1.93 4.38 -5.66
C CYS A 151 -1.27 3.55 -6.76
N TYR A 152 -2.04 2.66 -7.37
CA TYR A 152 -1.52 1.60 -8.24
C TYR A 152 -2.47 1.35 -9.43
N PRO A 153 -1.96 0.98 -10.63
CA PRO A 153 -2.78 0.75 -11.82
C PRO A 153 -3.52 -0.60 -11.77
N TRP A 154 -4.55 -0.69 -10.93
CA TRP A 154 -5.20 -1.96 -10.59
C TRP A 154 -5.74 -2.71 -11.80
N SER A 155 -6.28 -2.00 -12.80
CA SER A 155 -6.80 -2.60 -14.03
C SER A 155 -5.76 -3.39 -14.83
N LEU A 156 -4.48 -3.05 -14.67
CA LEU A 156 -3.38 -3.68 -15.41
C LEU A 156 -2.55 -4.61 -14.53
N LEU A 157 -2.32 -4.22 -13.28
CA LEU A 157 -1.32 -4.85 -12.42
C LEU A 157 -1.92 -5.59 -11.20
N GLY A 158 -3.24 -5.59 -11.03
CA GLY A 158 -3.88 -6.13 -9.83
C GLY A 158 -3.62 -5.25 -8.60
N LEU A 159 -3.64 -5.85 -7.40
CA LEU A 159 -3.38 -5.11 -6.17
C LEU A 159 -1.88 -4.85 -5.94
N PRO A 160 -1.52 -3.73 -5.29
CA PRO A 160 -0.13 -3.41 -5.01
C PRO A 160 0.48 -4.46 -4.06
N PRO A 161 1.72 -4.92 -4.32
CA PRO A 161 2.40 -5.87 -3.44
C PRO A 161 2.68 -5.26 -2.06
N THR A 162 2.94 -6.11 -1.05
CA THR A 162 3.17 -5.66 0.33
C THR A 162 4.27 -4.62 0.42
N TRP A 163 5.41 -4.89 -0.21
CA TRP A 163 6.56 -3.98 -0.24
C TRP A 163 6.25 -2.59 -0.84
N TYR A 164 5.28 -2.49 -1.75
CA TYR A 164 4.93 -1.22 -2.37
C TYR A 164 4.26 -0.25 -1.37
N LYS A 165 3.59 -0.81 -0.37
CA LYS A 165 2.83 -0.09 0.67
C LYS A 165 3.73 0.39 1.82
N THR A 166 4.97 -0.10 1.93
CA THR A 166 5.80 0.15 3.11
C THR A 166 6.41 1.56 3.11
N PRO A 167 6.63 2.17 4.29
CA PRO A 167 7.26 3.48 4.40
C PRO A 167 8.66 3.56 3.80
N GLU A 168 9.44 2.48 3.84
CA GLU A 168 10.82 2.38 3.33
C GLU A 168 10.80 2.56 1.82
N TYR A 169 9.96 1.80 1.13
CA TYR A 169 9.83 1.93 -0.32
C TYR A 169 9.30 3.32 -0.69
N ARG A 170 8.23 3.77 -0.03
CA ARG A 170 7.53 5.02 -0.35
C ARG A 170 8.40 6.25 -0.11
N SER A 171 9.23 6.26 0.93
CA SER A 171 10.07 7.42 1.27
C SER A 171 11.43 7.38 0.57
N ARG A 172 12.06 6.20 0.41
CA ARG A 172 13.42 6.09 -0.13
C ARG A 172 13.46 6.12 -1.64
N THR A 173 12.46 5.57 -2.34
CA THR A 173 12.48 5.48 -3.83
C THR A 173 12.63 6.84 -4.49
N VAL A 174 12.05 7.91 -3.94
CA VAL A 174 12.20 9.27 -4.50
C VAL A 174 13.51 9.96 -4.14
N ARG A 175 14.23 9.48 -3.11
CA ARG A 175 15.44 10.10 -2.56
C ARG A 175 16.71 9.40 -3.01
N GLU A 176 16.69 8.08 -3.00
CA GLU A 176 17.82 7.20 -3.30
C GLU A 176 17.41 6.01 -4.18
N PRO A 177 16.78 6.25 -5.35
CA PRO A 177 16.18 5.19 -6.17
C PRO A 177 17.18 4.10 -6.55
N ARG A 178 18.44 4.45 -6.83
CA ARG A 178 19.48 3.47 -7.19
C ARG A 178 19.83 2.53 -6.03
N ALA A 179 19.84 3.03 -4.79
CA ALA A 179 20.09 2.20 -3.62
C ALA A 179 18.91 1.24 -3.40
N VAL A 180 17.68 1.74 -3.47
CA VAL A 180 16.47 0.91 -3.39
C VAL A 180 16.47 -0.17 -4.49
N LEU A 181 16.71 0.18 -5.75
CA LEU A 181 16.77 -0.78 -6.85
C LEU A 181 17.88 -1.83 -6.66
N ALA A 182 19.05 -1.45 -6.16
CA ALA A 182 20.12 -2.39 -5.85
C ALA A 182 19.71 -3.39 -4.75
N GLU A 183 18.88 -2.97 -3.79
CA GLU A 183 18.34 -3.86 -2.76
C GLU A 183 17.32 -4.87 -3.34
N PHE A 184 16.61 -4.52 -4.42
CA PHE A 184 15.82 -5.46 -5.24
C PHE A 184 16.69 -6.36 -6.15
N GLY A 185 18.02 -6.23 -6.08
CA GLY A 185 18.96 -6.97 -6.93
C GLY A 185 19.17 -6.35 -8.32
N LEU A 186 18.63 -5.14 -8.56
CA LEU A 186 18.80 -4.41 -9.81
C LEU A 186 19.91 -3.34 -9.69
N ASP A 187 21.14 -3.74 -10.01
CA ASP A 187 22.24 -2.79 -10.18
C ASP A 187 22.21 -2.20 -11.60
N LEU A 188 22.20 -0.87 -11.70
CA LEU A 188 22.13 -0.14 -12.96
C LEU A 188 23.43 0.63 -13.16
N ASP A 189 24.00 0.56 -14.35
CA ASP A 189 25.18 1.36 -14.70
C ASP A 189 24.95 2.86 -14.44
N ASP A 190 26.02 3.57 -14.06
CA ASP A 190 25.97 5.00 -13.69
C ASP A 190 25.43 5.91 -14.81
N ASP A 191 25.58 5.50 -16.07
CA ASP A 191 25.13 6.24 -17.25
C ASP A 191 23.65 6.04 -17.60
N VAL A 192 22.97 5.05 -16.99
CA VAL A 192 21.52 4.86 -17.13
C VAL A 192 20.77 5.95 -16.34
N ALA A 193 19.94 6.75 -17.00
CA ALA A 193 19.08 7.69 -16.29
C ALA A 193 17.95 6.96 -15.56
N VAL A 194 17.78 7.23 -14.25
CA VAL A 194 16.67 6.67 -13.46
C VAL A 194 15.61 7.73 -13.24
N ASN A 195 14.40 7.48 -13.75
CA ASN A 195 13.24 8.34 -13.57
C ASN A 195 12.28 7.72 -12.55
N VAL A 196 11.93 8.47 -11.51
CA VAL A 196 10.94 8.05 -10.51
C VAL A 196 9.60 8.71 -10.84
N TRP A 197 8.55 7.90 -10.91
CA TRP A 197 7.18 8.34 -11.20
C TRP A 197 6.31 8.18 -9.96
N ASP A 198 6.03 9.29 -9.29
CA ASP A 198 5.19 9.32 -8.10
C ASP A 198 3.71 9.49 -8.47
N SER A 199 2.90 8.48 -8.15
CA SER A 199 1.45 8.43 -8.35
C SER A 199 0.70 9.23 -7.28
N SER A 200 1.08 10.49 -7.08
CA SER A 200 0.50 11.40 -6.09
C SER A 200 -0.73 12.18 -6.60
N SER A 201 -1.24 11.85 -7.78
CA SER A 201 -2.42 12.46 -8.41
C SER A 201 -3.39 11.39 -8.93
N GLU A 202 -4.36 11.76 -9.76
CA GLU A 202 -5.30 10.83 -10.40
C GLU A 202 -4.64 9.94 -11.47
N ILE A 203 -3.43 10.28 -11.90
CA ILE A 203 -2.67 9.50 -12.88
C ILE A 203 -2.10 8.24 -12.20
N ARG A 204 -2.15 7.11 -12.90
CA ARG A 204 -1.43 5.88 -12.57
C ARG A 204 -0.36 5.60 -13.62
N TYR A 205 0.77 5.07 -13.20
CA TYR A 205 1.89 4.76 -14.08
C TYR A 205 2.11 3.25 -14.19
N MET A 206 2.49 2.81 -15.38
CA MET A 206 3.00 1.46 -15.64
C MET A 206 4.30 1.58 -16.45
N VAL A 207 5.31 0.80 -16.10
CA VAL A 207 6.55 0.72 -16.87
C VAL A 207 6.33 -0.21 -18.06
N LEU A 208 6.78 0.21 -19.25
CA LEU A 208 6.94 -0.68 -20.40
C LEU A 208 8.40 -1.14 -20.41
N PRO A 209 8.71 -2.37 -19.93
CA PRO A 209 10.07 -2.87 -19.89
C PRO A 209 10.67 -3.07 -21.29
N CYS A 210 11.99 -3.15 -21.38
CA CYS A 210 12.67 -3.55 -22.62
C CYS A 210 12.38 -5.03 -22.91
N ARG A 211 12.18 -5.37 -24.18
CA ARG A 211 12.09 -6.78 -24.60
C ARG A 211 13.43 -7.46 -24.32
N PRO A 212 13.45 -8.62 -23.64
CA PRO A 212 14.70 -9.34 -23.38
C PRO A 212 15.35 -9.83 -24.67
N GLU A 213 16.68 -9.88 -24.69
CA GLU A 213 17.44 -10.48 -25.79
C GLU A 213 17.16 -11.98 -25.93
N GLY A 214 17.32 -12.54 -27.13
CA GLY A 214 17.12 -13.97 -27.38
C GLY A 214 15.65 -14.40 -27.44
N THR A 215 14.71 -13.46 -27.48
CA THR A 215 13.27 -13.73 -27.55
C THR A 215 12.68 -13.55 -28.94
N ASP A 216 13.50 -13.34 -29.98
CA ASP A 216 13.05 -12.94 -31.34
C ASP A 216 12.01 -13.88 -31.95
N ASP A 217 12.15 -15.19 -31.68
CA ASP A 217 11.29 -16.24 -32.23
C ASP A 217 10.02 -16.51 -31.39
N LEU A 218 9.89 -15.89 -30.21
CA LEU A 218 8.73 -16.08 -29.33
C LEU A 218 7.48 -15.39 -29.88
N THR A 219 6.36 -16.06 -29.71
CA THR A 219 5.03 -15.49 -29.98
C THR A 219 4.66 -14.45 -28.93
N GLU A 220 3.65 -13.63 -29.24
CA GLU A 220 3.13 -12.64 -28.28
C GLU A 220 2.67 -13.26 -26.96
N ALA A 221 2.03 -14.43 -27.00
CA ALA A 221 1.61 -15.16 -25.80
C ALA A 221 2.81 -15.62 -24.96
N GLU A 222 3.83 -16.20 -25.60
CA GLU A 222 5.07 -16.62 -24.92
C GLU A 222 5.85 -15.42 -24.37
N LEU A 223 5.82 -14.27 -25.05
CA LEU A 223 6.42 -13.03 -24.55
C LEU A 223 5.67 -12.49 -23.32
N ALA A 224 4.35 -12.59 -23.29
CA ALA A 224 3.56 -12.15 -22.13
C ALA A 224 3.90 -12.96 -20.87
N GLU A 225 4.25 -14.25 -21.02
CA GLU A 225 4.70 -15.10 -19.89
C GLU A 225 6.03 -14.65 -19.28
N LEU A 226 6.84 -13.86 -20.01
CA LEU A 226 8.09 -13.30 -19.49
C LEU A 226 7.88 -12.01 -18.70
N VAL A 227 6.73 -11.34 -18.86
CA VAL A 227 6.50 -10.02 -18.24
C VAL A 227 6.03 -10.21 -16.80
N THR A 228 6.85 -9.76 -15.87
CA THR A 228 6.54 -9.78 -14.43
C THR A 228 5.85 -8.49 -14.00
N ARG A 229 5.10 -8.57 -12.90
CA ARG A 229 4.60 -7.38 -12.17
C ARG A 229 5.73 -6.42 -11.84
N ASP A 230 6.84 -6.94 -11.33
CA ASP A 230 7.98 -6.17 -10.85
C ASP A 230 8.69 -5.40 -11.96
N ALA A 231 8.78 -5.96 -13.16
CA ALA A 231 9.27 -5.26 -14.35
C ALA A 231 8.30 -4.13 -14.81
N MET A 232 7.00 -4.30 -14.59
CA MET A 232 5.98 -3.28 -14.88
C MET A 232 5.85 -2.21 -13.78
N ILE A 233 6.35 -2.46 -12.56
CA ILE A 233 6.58 -1.41 -11.54
C ILE A 233 7.92 -0.71 -11.78
N GLY A 234 8.90 -1.45 -12.31
CA GLY A 234 10.24 -0.97 -12.60
C GLY A 234 11.26 -1.27 -11.50
N VAL A 235 11.01 -2.25 -10.64
CA VAL A 235 12.00 -2.74 -9.65
C VAL A 235 12.85 -3.89 -10.21
N GLU A 236 12.51 -4.39 -11.41
CA GLU A 236 13.22 -5.46 -12.12
C GLU A 236 13.56 -5.04 -13.57
N ARG A 237 14.60 -5.64 -14.15
CA ARG A 237 14.80 -5.72 -15.60
C ARG A 237 14.74 -7.18 -16.04
N LEU A 238 13.92 -7.45 -17.04
CA LEU A 238 13.77 -8.79 -17.59
C LEU A 238 15.03 -9.23 -18.34
N THR A 239 15.52 -10.42 -18.01
CA THR A 239 16.62 -11.09 -18.69
C THR A 239 16.06 -12.12 -19.69
N GLY A 240 16.82 -12.41 -20.74
CA GLY A 240 16.43 -13.46 -21.71
C GLY A 240 16.45 -14.83 -21.04
N PRO A 241 15.79 -15.85 -21.62
CA PRO A 241 15.87 -17.21 -21.10
C PRO A 241 17.34 -17.65 -21.08
N GLU A 242 17.93 -17.80 -19.90
CA GLU A 242 19.22 -18.47 -19.77
C GLU A 242 19.08 -19.90 -20.29
N THR A 243 20.10 -20.42 -20.97
CA THR A 243 20.19 -21.84 -21.31
C THR A 243 20.23 -22.65 -20.01
N ALA A 244 19.07 -23.05 -19.51
CA ALA A 244 18.91 -23.79 -18.28
C ALA A 244 19.58 -25.17 -18.39
N ASP A 245 20.71 -25.35 -17.71
CA ASP A 245 21.23 -26.66 -17.30
C ASP A 245 20.93 -26.86 -15.81
N SER A 246 19.64 -27.01 -15.50
CA SER A 246 19.14 -27.75 -14.34
C SER A 246 17.62 -27.72 -14.40
N GLY A 247 17.02 -28.88 -14.57
CA GLY A 247 15.57 -29.01 -14.60
C GLY A 247 14.97 -28.71 -13.23
N ASP A 248 14.09 -27.73 -13.21
CA ASP A 248 12.95 -27.65 -12.30
C ASP A 248 11.80 -26.93 -13.03
N GLU A 249 10.59 -27.26 -12.63
CA GLU A 249 9.37 -27.25 -13.43
C GLU A 249 8.91 -25.85 -13.89
N ALA A 250 8.52 -25.75 -15.16
CA ALA A 250 7.83 -24.59 -15.72
C ALA A 250 6.41 -24.49 -15.12
N GLY A 251 6.20 -23.51 -14.24
CA GLY A 251 4.89 -23.14 -13.73
C GLY A 251 4.99 -21.98 -12.73
N ALA A 252 4.27 -20.89 -13.02
CA ALA A 252 4.07 -19.67 -12.22
C ALA A 252 5.22 -18.64 -12.20
N ALA A 253 5.41 -17.93 -13.33
CA ALA A 253 6.01 -16.59 -13.31
C ALA A 253 4.88 -15.57 -13.51
N ALA A 254 4.34 -15.02 -12.42
CA ALA A 254 3.41 -13.89 -12.45
C ALA A 254 3.82 -12.76 -11.49
N ASP A 255 4.62 -13.07 -10.47
CA ASP A 255 4.89 -12.10 -9.38
C ASP A 255 6.32 -11.57 -9.29
N GLY A 256 7.25 -11.98 -10.16
CA GLY A 256 8.63 -11.48 -10.18
C GLY A 256 9.43 -11.91 -8.95
N GLY A 257 10.29 -12.92 -9.10
CA GLY A 257 11.18 -13.35 -8.02
C GLY A 257 12.58 -12.75 -8.19
N THR A 258 13.20 -12.31 -7.09
CA THR A 258 14.58 -11.82 -7.11
C THR A 258 15.57 -12.95 -7.47
N ALA A 259 16.70 -12.61 -8.12
CA ALA A 259 17.76 -13.58 -8.47
C ALA A 259 18.53 -14.13 -7.25
N ASP A 260 18.34 -13.54 -6.06
CA ASP A 260 18.82 -14.06 -4.77
C ASP A 260 17.66 -14.07 -3.75
N PRO A 261 16.81 -15.12 -3.77
CA PRO A 261 15.67 -15.26 -2.87
C PRO A 261 16.08 -15.46 -1.39
N THR A 262 17.38 -15.49 -1.08
CA THR A 262 17.93 -15.59 0.28
C THR A 262 18.55 -14.28 0.79
N GLY A 263 18.48 -13.21 0.00
CA GLY A 263 18.90 -11.89 0.44
C GLY A 263 18.01 -11.39 1.57
N ALA A 264 18.64 -10.89 2.63
CA ALA A 264 18.01 -10.23 3.79
C ALA A 264 16.88 -9.24 3.42
N PHE A 265 16.98 -8.62 2.24
CA PHE A 265 15.99 -7.67 1.72
C PHE A 265 14.84 -8.32 0.93
N ALA A 266 15.07 -9.44 0.23
CA ALA A 266 14.00 -10.18 -0.47
C ALA A 266 13.07 -10.91 0.53
N GLU A 267 13.63 -11.39 1.63
CA GLU A 267 12.89 -11.96 2.77
C GLU A 267 12.10 -10.86 3.53
N LEU A 268 12.68 -9.66 3.67
CA LEU A 268 12.05 -8.46 4.24
C LEU A 268 10.84 -7.97 3.43
N LEU A 269 10.91 -8.03 2.10
CA LEU A 269 9.88 -7.51 1.19
C LEU A 269 8.80 -8.52 0.81
N GLY A 270 8.92 -9.79 1.23
CA GLY A 270 7.95 -10.85 0.93
C GLY A 270 7.82 -11.12 -0.58
N VAL A 271 8.93 -11.20 -1.31
CA VAL A 271 8.94 -11.25 -2.80
C VAL A 271 8.57 -12.65 -3.37
N ASP A 272 8.02 -13.55 -2.55
CA ASP A 272 7.38 -14.78 -3.05
C ASP A 272 5.98 -14.43 -3.60
N ALA A 273 5.33 -15.39 -4.29
CA ALA A 273 3.95 -15.24 -4.77
C ALA A 273 3.00 -14.98 -3.59
N GLU A 274 2.90 -13.72 -3.16
CA GLU A 274 2.14 -13.32 -1.99
C GLU A 274 0.66 -13.47 -2.28
N PRO A 275 -0.12 -14.03 -1.34
CA PRO A 275 -1.55 -13.92 -1.43
C PRO A 275 -1.94 -12.44 -1.45
N THR A 276 -2.89 -12.09 -2.31
CA THR A 276 -3.42 -10.72 -2.49
C THR A 276 -3.81 -10.05 -1.17
N PHE A 277 -4.29 -10.85 -0.20
CA PHE A 277 -4.50 -10.47 1.19
C PHE A 277 -3.95 -11.56 2.11
N ARG A 278 -3.26 -11.20 3.20
CA ARG A 278 -2.78 -12.18 4.19
C ARG A 278 -3.87 -12.77 5.08
N THR A 279 -4.97 -12.05 5.27
CA THR A 279 -6.06 -12.49 6.14
C THR A 279 -7.45 -12.16 5.58
N PRO A 280 -8.48 -12.96 5.89
CA PRO A 280 -9.83 -12.72 5.36
C PRO A 280 -10.45 -11.38 5.74
N TRP A 281 -10.03 -10.76 6.84
CA TRP A 281 -10.58 -9.48 7.27
C TRP A 281 -10.05 -8.30 6.45
N GLN A 282 -8.81 -8.40 5.95
CA GLN A 282 -8.23 -7.40 5.04
C GLN A 282 -8.98 -7.41 3.70
N ALA A 283 -9.20 -8.60 3.14
CA ALA A 283 -10.02 -8.77 1.94
C ALA A 283 -11.42 -8.17 2.12
N ARG A 284 -12.08 -8.44 3.26
CA ARG A 284 -13.39 -7.85 3.58
C ARG A 284 -13.34 -6.32 3.74
N ALA A 285 -12.35 -5.76 4.43
CA ALA A 285 -12.21 -4.31 4.57
C ALA A 285 -12.04 -3.62 3.21
N PHE A 286 -11.24 -4.22 2.33
CA PHE A 286 -11.08 -3.79 0.94
C PHE A 286 -12.40 -3.90 0.15
N GLY A 287 -13.02 -5.08 0.16
CA GLY A 287 -14.24 -5.37 -0.59
C GLY A 287 -15.40 -4.46 -0.19
N VAL A 288 -15.53 -4.08 1.09
CA VAL A 288 -16.54 -3.12 1.55
C VAL A 288 -16.33 -1.74 0.91
N ALA A 289 -15.11 -1.23 0.88
CA ALA A 289 -14.81 0.07 0.27
C ALA A 289 -15.07 0.06 -1.24
N VAL A 290 -14.67 -1.01 -1.93
CA VAL A 290 -14.89 -1.18 -3.38
C VAL A 290 -16.38 -1.32 -3.71
N ALA A 291 -17.09 -2.20 -3.01
CA ALA A 291 -18.53 -2.38 -3.22
C ALA A 291 -19.33 -1.09 -3.00
N LEU A 292 -18.91 -0.27 -2.02
CA LEU A 292 -19.56 1.02 -1.76
C LEU A 292 -19.31 2.04 -2.89
N TYR A 293 -18.12 2.02 -3.48
CA TYR A 293 -17.77 2.81 -4.67
C TYR A 293 -18.56 2.36 -5.91
N ASP A 294 -18.53 1.06 -6.21
CA ASP A 294 -19.18 0.49 -7.41
C ASP A 294 -20.70 0.52 -7.32
N GLY A 295 -21.26 0.46 -6.11
CA GLY A 295 -22.70 0.57 -5.86
C GLY A 295 -23.31 1.91 -6.26
N GLY A 296 -22.51 2.91 -6.65
CA GLY A 296 -22.99 4.18 -7.20
C GLY A 296 -23.71 5.06 -6.18
N THR A 297 -23.47 4.83 -4.88
CA THR A 297 -24.10 5.52 -3.75
C THR A 297 -23.68 6.99 -3.58
N GLY A 298 -22.84 7.51 -4.48
CA GLY A 298 -22.21 8.82 -4.34
C GLY A 298 -20.92 8.80 -3.51
N PHE A 299 -20.39 7.61 -3.22
CA PHE A 299 -19.09 7.43 -2.57
C PHE A 299 -17.98 8.08 -3.39
N ASP A 300 -17.27 9.03 -2.79
CA ASP A 300 -16.17 9.77 -3.41
C ASP A 300 -14.85 9.05 -3.08
N TRP A 301 -14.32 8.30 -4.06
CA TRP A 301 -13.04 7.61 -3.94
C TRP A 301 -11.89 8.57 -3.63
N SER A 302 -11.90 9.78 -4.18
CA SER A 302 -10.87 10.79 -3.90
C SER A 302 -10.99 11.34 -2.47
N ALA A 303 -12.20 11.39 -1.90
CA ALA A 303 -12.39 11.69 -0.49
C ALA A 303 -11.90 10.56 0.43
N PHE A 304 -12.15 9.30 0.07
CA PHE A 304 -11.58 8.15 0.75
C PHE A 304 -10.04 8.17 0.71
N GLN A 305 -9.47 8.32 -0.48
CA GLN A 305 -8.02 8.37 -0.70
C GLN A 305 -7.35 9.45 0.15
N ARG A 306 -7.94 10.65 0.26
CA ARG A 306 -7.40 11.72 1.10
C ARG A 306 -7.37 11.36 2.59
N ARG A 307 -8.38 10.64 3.08
CA ARG A 307 -8.40 10.16 4.47
C ARG A 307 -7.40 9.04 4.70
N LEU A 308 -7.22 8.15 3.74
CA LEU A 308 -6.17 7.12 3.81
C LEU A 308 -4.78 7.76 3.88
N ILE A 309 -4.52 8.80 3.06
CA ILE A 309 -3.26 9.56 3.14
C ILE A 309 -3.09 10.16 4.54
N ALA A 310 -4.12 10.78 5.11
CA ALA A 310 -4.06 11.36 6.45
C ALA A 310 -3.77 10.29 7.53
N ALA A 311 -4.47 9.15 7.51
CA ALA A 311 -4.25 8.05 8.46
C ALA A 311 -2.82 7.50 8.38
N VAL A 312 -2.29 7.38 7.16
CA VAL A 312 -0.91 6.96 6.92
C VAL A 312 0.11 7.99 7.43
N GLU A 313 -0.16 9.29 7.28
CA GLU A 313 0.72 10.37 7.76
C GLU A 313 0.68 10.53 9.29
N GLU A 314 -0.47 10.27 9.91
CA GLU A 314 -0.66 10.37 11.37
C GLU A 314 -0.06 9.18 12.12
N THR A 315 0.14 8.04 11.46
CA THR A 315 0.76 6.86 12.06
C THR A 315 2.21 7.14 12.44
N PRO A 316 2.55 7.13 13.75
CA PRO A 316 3.89 7.48 14.21
C PRO A 316 4.95 6.51 13.66
N SER A 317 6.14 7.04 13.32
CA SER A 317 7.21 6.20 12.76
C SER A 317 7.67 5.11 13.73
N ASP A 318 7.54 5.32 15.03
CA ASP A 318 7.85 4.34 16.08
C ASP A 318 6.87 3.15 16.11
N VAL A 319 5.64 3.30 15.62
CA VAL A 319 4.70 2.17 15.45
C VAL A 319 5.14 1.29 14.28
N VAL A 320 5.66 1.91 13.21
CA VAL A 320 6.27 1.20 12.08
C VAL A 320 7.59 0.57 12.52
N ASP A 321 8.45 1.29 13.23
CA ASP A 321 9.72 0.79 13.77
C ASP A 321 9.50 -0.34 14.80
N ALA A 322 8.36 -0.38 15.50
CA ALA A 322 8.01 -1.49 16.39
C ALA A 322 7.64 -2.79 15.65
N THR A 323 7.41 -2.72 14.33
CA THR A 323 7.30 -3.91 13.48
C THR A 323 8.67 -4.46 13.07
N VAL A 324 9.75 -3.79 13.45
CA VAL A 324 11.13 -4.29 13.29
C VAL A 324 11.33 -5.46 14.23
N ASP A 325 11.62 -6.64 13.66
CA ASP A 325 11.98 -7.83 14.40
C ASP A 325 13.34 -7.63 15.08
N ASP A 326 13.36 -7.75 16.42
CA ASP A 326 14.50 -7.45 17.30
C ASP A 326 15.76 -8.30 17.01
N ASP A 327 15.59 -9.45 16.34
CA ASP A 327 16.68 -10.35 15.98
C ASP A 327 17.27 -10.03 14.58
N THR A 328 16.51 -9.36 13.72
CA THR A 328 16.89 -9.13 12.31
C THR A 328 17.04 -7.67 11.92
N ASP A 329 16.60 -6.72 12.75
CA ASP A 329 16.60 -5.26 12.45
C ASP A 329 15.77 -4.95 11.17
N HIS A 330 14.79 -5.81 10.87
CA HIS A 330 13.97 -5.81 9.66
C HIS A 330 12.47 -5.71 9.97
N LEU A 331 11.69 -4.99 9.16
CA LEU A 331 10.22 -4.93 9.31
C LEU A 331 9.55 -6.28 9.02
N ASN A 332 8.63 -6.68 9.89
CA ASN A 332 7.73 -7.78 9.64
C ASN A 332 6.66 -7.38 8.61
N GLY A 333 6.79 -7.84 7.37
CA GLY A 333 5.81 -7.56 6.30
C GLY A 333 4.36 -7.92 6.66
N SER A 334 4.14 -8.85 7.60
CA SER A 334 2.80 -9.18 8.12
C SER A 334 2.20 -8.05 8.95
N ASP A 335 3.03 -7.38 9.73
CA ASP A 335 2.60 -6.28 10.59
C ASP A 335 2.41 -5.01 9.77
N VAL A 336 3.27 -4.76 8.78
CA VAL A 336 3.12 -3.62 7.86
C VAL A 336 1.81 -3.73 7.07
N GLU A 337 1.48 -4.91 6.56
CA GLU A 337 0.21 -5.08 5.84
C GLU A 337 -1.00 -4.95 6.77
N ARG A 338 -0.92 -5.48 8.00
CA ARG A 338 -1.98 -5.29 9.01
C ARG A 338 -2.22 -3.81 9.30
N ILE A 339 -1.16 -3.06 9.61
CA ILE A 339 -1.24 -1.62 9.91
C ILE A 339 -1.88 -0.87 8.74
N TYR A 340 -1.48 -1.18 7.51
CA TYR A 340 -2.04 -0.55 6.33
C TYR A 340 -3.56 -0.78 6.19
N TYR A 341 -4.04 -2.00 6.44
CA TYR A 341 -5.49 -2.27 6.38
C TYR A 341 -6.27 -1.79 7.61
N GLU A 342 -5.61 -1.58 8.74
CA GLU A 342 -6.16 -0.84 9.88
C GLU A 342 -6.38 0.63 9.50
N GLN A 343 -5.36 1.30 8.93
CA GLN A 343 -5.47 2.66 8.37
C GLN A 343 -6.54 2.76 7.28
N TRP A 344 -6.68 1.73 6.43
CA TRP A 344 -7.75 1.62 5.44
C TRP A 344 -9.14 1.62 6.09
N GLY A 345 -9.32 0.81 7.14
CA GLY A 345 -10.56 0.72 7.91
C GLY A 345 -10.90 2.05 8.58
N GLU A 346 -9.93 2.68 9.23
CA GLU A 346 -10.07 4.00 9.87
C GLU A 346 -10.46 5.08 8.87
N ALA A 347 -9.80 5.13 7.72
CA ALA A 347 -10.10 6.10 6.67
C ALA A 347 -11.53 5.93 6.12
N LEU A 348 -11.98 4.68 5.96
CA LEU A 348 -13.35 4.38 5.52
C LEU A 348 -14.35 4.79 6.59
N GLU A 349 -14.09 4.44 7.84
CA GLU A 349 -14.96 4.80 8.96
C GLU A 349 -15.12 6.31 9.09
N GLN A 350 -14.02 7.06 9.12
CA GLN A 350 -14.05 8.51 9.20
C GLN A 350 -14.80 9.14 8.02
N LEU A 351 -14.66 8.57 6.81
CA LEU A 351 -15.46 9.01 5.66
C LEU A 351 -16.96 8.78 5.89
N LEU A 352 -17.35 7.62 6.42
CA LEU A 352 -18.77 7.31 6.69
C LEU A 352 -19.36 8.22 7.78
N LEU A 353 -18.57 8.55 8.80
CA LEU A 353 -18.96 9.49 9.86
C LEU A 353 -19.10 10.92 9.33
N ASP A 354 -18.12 11.43 8.59
CA ASP A 354 -18.10 12.80 8.07
C ASP A 354 -19.24 13.11 7.09
N HIS A 355 -19.77 12.08 6.42
CA HIS A 355 -20.90 12.20 5.49
C HIS A 355 -22.24 11.82 6.13
N ASP A 356 -22.29 11.64 7.46
CA ASP A 356 -23.49 11.23 8.21
C ASP A 356 -24.12 9.93 7.68
N VAL A 357 -23.33 9.05 7.08
CA VAL A 357 -23.78 7.75 6.56
C VAL A 357 -23.99 6.77 7.71
N LEU A 358 -23.05 6.76 8.65
CA LEU A 358 -23.11 6.02 9.90
C LEU A 358 -22.82 6.96 11.08
N ASP A 359 -23.15 6.50 12.29
CA ASP A 359 -22.89 7.21 13.54
C ASP A 359 -21.93 6.41 14.42
N ALA A 360 -21.05 7.10 15.15
CA ALA A 360 -19.99 6.47 15.95
C ALA A 360 -20.56 5.51 17.02
N ASP A 361 -21.60 5.93 17.75
CA ASP A 361 -22.21 5.09 18.79
C ASP A 361 -22.81 3.81 18.17
N ARG A 362 -23.32 3.92 16.94
CA ARG A 362 -23.87 2.78 16.21
C ARG A 362 -22.78 1.81 15.74
N ILE A 363 -21.64 2.33 15.28
CA ILE A 363 -20.48 1.51 14.89
C ILE A 363 -19.91 0.82 16.13
N ASP A 364 -19.65 1.54 17.21
CA ASP A 364 -19.07 1.01 18.43
C ASP A 364 -19.99 -0.03 19.08
N GLY A 365 -21.30 0.25 19.15
CA GLY A 365 -22.29 -0.70 19.64
C GLY A 365 -22.30 -1.99 18.82
N ARG A 366 -22.28 -1.88 17.49
CA ARG A 366 -22.25 -3.06 16.61
C ARG A 366 -20.93 -3.82 16.70
N ALA A 367 -19.80 -3.13 16.83
CA ALA A 367 -18.49 -3.75 17.00
C ALA A 367 -18.42 -4.53 18.32
N ALA A 368 -19.00 -3.99 19.40
CA ALA A 368 -19.12 -4.67 20.69
C ALA A 368 -19.96 -5.95 20.59
N GLU A 369 -21.08 -5.93 19.85
CA GLU A 369 -21.91 -7.12 19.58
C GLU A 369 -21.10 -8.24 18.89
N PHE A 370 -20.28 -7.89 17.89
CA PHE A 370 -19.40 -8.86 17.22
C PHE A 370 -18.26 -9.35 18.12
N ALA A 371 -17.67 -8.48 18.93
CA ALA A 371 -16.58 -8.84 19.85
C ALA A 371 -17.08 -9.76 20.98
N ALA A 372 -18.29 -9.53 21.47
CA ALA A 372 -18.95 -10.37 22.47
C ALA A 372 -19.48 -11.70 21.90
N GLY A 373 -19.50 -11.85 20.57
CA GLY A 373 -20.04 -13.02 19.87
C GLY A 373 -21.56 -13.09 19.86
N GLU A 374 -22.25 -11.99 20.18
CA GLU A 374 -23.70 -11.86 20.08
C GLU A 374 -24.15 -11.83 18.61
N ARG A 375 -23.30 -11.28 17.75
CA ARG A 375 -23.38 -11.35 16.29
C ARG A 375 -22.19 -12.08 15.72
N THR A 376 -22.36 -12.71 14.57
CA THR A 376 -21.28 -13.48 13.93
C THR A 376 -21.20 -13.22 12.43
N ALA A 377 -20.02 -13.43 11.84
CA ALA A 377 -19.83 -13.29 10.40
C ALA A 377 -20.72 -14.21 9.55
N ALA A 378 -21.37 -15.21 10.16
CA ALA A 378 -22.37 -16.05 9.50
C ALA A 378 -23.60 -15.25 9.02
N GLU A 379 -23.74 -14.00 9.44
CA GLU A 379 -24.75 -13.08 8.91
C GLU A 379 -24.45 -12.64 7.46
N PHE A 380 -23.21 -12.80 6.98
CA PHE A 380 -22.77 -12.28 5.68
C PHE A 380 -21.98 -13.27 4.81
N VAL A 381 -21.66 -14.46 5.32
CA VAL A 381 -20.90 -15.49 4.60
C VAL A 381 -21.77 -16.74 4.45
N GLU A 382 -22.20 -17.07 3.24
CA GLU A 382 -22.79 -18.38 2.95
C GLU A 382 -21.66 -19.42 2.76
N GLY A 383 -21.49 -20.36 3.70
CA GLY A 383 -20.52 -21.47 3.55
C GLY A 383 -19.96 -22.03 4.87
N GLU A 384 -19.65 -23.34 4.89
CA GLU A 384 -19.17 -24.08 6.08
C GLU A 384 -17.71 -23.76 6.46
N ARG A 385 -17.48 -23.78 7.78
CA ARG A 385 -16.28 -23.32 8.47
C ARG A 385 -15.11 -24.30 8.36
N GLY A 386 -13.92 -23.74 8.08
CA GLY A 386 -12.63 -24.33 8.40
C GLY A 386 -11.62 -23.23 8.73
N HIS A 387 -11.74 -22.64 9.94
CA HIS A 387 -10.69 -21.83 10.57
C HIS A 387 -10.43 -22.38 11.96
#